data_AF-A0AAD0AMN9-F1
#
_entry.id   AF-A0AAD0AMN9-F1
#
_cell.length_a   1.000
_cell.length_b   1.000
_cell.length_c   1.000
_cell.angle_alpha   90.00
_cell.angle_beta   90.00
_cell.angle_gamma   90.00
#
_symmetry.space_group_name_H-M   'P 1'
#
loop_
_entity.id
_entity.type
_entity.pdbx_description
1 polymer ?
#
loop_
_entity_poly.entity_id
_entity_poly.type
_entity_poly.pdbx_seq_one_letter_code
_entity_poly.pdbx_strand_id
1 'polypeptide(L)'
;MENIKVKIWDAEPSELLLKIKEMLEKQKINVTRELEEEYDIVISSDNDYKNKKAIFIQGTLNPKCSNEILAYLSIIADKLDIIICIKEENLTNKNLGFKIKENYVGTYNPEMYRMPIFIENKKTEIYRRLSIITIFKISISPIYSTENIDFECSLEELENILEINYSIWEDLYQDTDNINYSTVYQNLKNKISSFFTYFNTLNIEDIADEILHREISNYITTSITYFENKRKYLINIEAPINKDKNFIKIIEFYKYYQKQKFDNILSATINYIDICRNPEKAGNFLNGSYKYYFYPAFYYLKEQFNIEFSNTKLDDEINILKTELSTMEETIPKRKNEILNYMEAISKGLDIWKNGFLDDVENWKIKINKWQEESENKINTLEKTYNEKLKLETPEKLWNEKAKNYGKAYVIWLLITIVLGIGIAFFTAYTIKVFYFNNTSNNNLENEVFKYFPKTFLFLGILSLALYILRVVIKIVLSNKHLQLEYEQKAALTRFYQALVYDGKNINENERLIIFNALFSKTESGLIKLSDAPNDIENIIFSILSKNSK
;
A
#
# COMPACT_ATOMS: atom_id res chain seq x y z
N MET A 1 37.37 -11.02 2.83
CA MET A 1 36.25 -10.45 2.06
C MET A 1 36.69 -9.06 1.63
N GLU A 2 36.65 -8.76 0.33
CA GLU A 2 36.87 -7.40 -0.16
C GLU A 2 35.84 -6.47 0.52
N ASN A 3 36.28 -5.29 0.98
CA ASN A 3 35.40 -4.34 1.66
C ASN A 3 34.41 -3.76 0.65
N ILE A 4 33.17 -4.24 0.67
CA ILE A 4 32.07 -3.73 -0.16
C ILE A 4 31.84 -2.25 0.20
N LYS A 5 31.84 -1.37 -0.81
CA LYS A 5 31.64 0.07 -0.67
C LYS A 5 30.25 0.50 -1.15
N VAL A 6 29.44 1.09 -0.27
CA VAL A 6 28.10 1.59 -0.60
C VAL A 6 28.06 3.11 -0.44
N LYS A 7 27.49 3.80 -1.43
CA LYS A 7 27.20 5.24 -1.39
C LYS A 7 25.72 5.47 -1.11
N ILE A 8 25.41 6.41 -0.23
CA ILE A 8 24.05 6.93 -0.06
C ILE A 8 24.01 8.32 -0.69
N TRP A 9 23.24 8.47 -1.75
CA TRP A 9 23.09 9.72 -2.47
C TRP A 9 21.77 10.39 -2.09
N ASP A 10 21.85 11.23 -1.06
CA ASP A 10 20.82 12.21 -0.73
C ASP A 10 21.44 13.43 -0.01
N ALA A 11 20.98 14.64 -0.31
CA ALA A 11 21.51 15.87 0.30
C ALA A 11 21.22 15.90 1.82
N GLU A 12 20.02 15.46 2.19
CA GLU A 12 19.59 15.16 3.56
C GLU A 12 18.95 13.76 3.55
N PRO A 13 19.59 12.73 4.13
CA PRO A 13 19.06 11.37 4.08
C PRO A 13 17.80 11.23 4.93
N SER A 14 16.76 10.59 4.38
CA SER A 14 15.56 10.23 5.14
C SER A 14 15.92 9.31 6.32
N GLU A 15 15.07 9.28 7.34
CA GLU A 15 15.24 8.40 8.51
C GLU A 15 15.38 6.92 8.10
N LEU A 16 14.69 6.51 7.02
CA LEU A 16 14.81 5.18 6.44
C LEU A 16 16.20 4.92 5.85
N LEU A 17 16.73 5.86 5.05
CA LEU A 17 18.06 5.74 4.46
C LEU A 17 19.16 5.69 5.55
N LEU A 18 18.98 6.44 6.64
CA LEU A 18 19.88 6.41 7.79
C LEU A 18 19.83 5.06 8.52
N LYS A 19 18.64 4.45 8.64
CA LYS A 19 18.46 3.12 9.24
C LYS A 19 19.04 2.00 8.37
N ILE A 20 18.88 2.09 7.04
CA ILE A 20 19.51 1.18 6.08
C ILE A 20 21.04 1.26 6.17
N LYS A 21 21.58 2.49 6.27
CA LYS A 21 23.01 2.72 6.49
C LYS A 21 23.51 1.95 7.72
N GLU A 22 22.86 2.15 8.86
CA GLU A 22 23.24 1.51 10.12
C GLU A 22 23.18 -0.03 10.04
N MET A 23 22.19 -0.58 9.33
CA MET A 23 22.07 -2.02 9.11
C MET A 23 23.17 -2.59 8.22
N LEU A 24 23.59 -1.85 7.19
CA LEU A 24 24.71 -2.24 6.31
C LEU A 24 26.06 -2.17 7.06
N GLU A 25 26.29 -1.11 7.84
CA GLU A 25 27.50 -0.96 8.66
C GLU A 25 27.64 -2.10 9.70
N LYS A 26 26.53 -2.55 10.30
CA LYS A 26 26.51 -3.72 11.21
C LYS A 26 26.94 -5.03 10.55
N GLN A 27 26.84 -5.14 9.23
CA GLN A 27 27.33 -6.29 8.44
C GLN A 27 28.79 -6.12 7.97
N LYS A 28 29.52 -5.12 8.50
CA LYS A 28 30.89 -4.78 8.08
C LYS A 28 31.00 -4.31 6.63
N ILE A 29 29.91 -3.79 6.04
CA ILE A 29 29.92 -3.13 4.73
C ILE A 29 30.32 -1.67 4.94
N ASN A 30 31.28 -1.17 4.16
CA ASN A 30 31.78 0.19 4.30
C ASN A 30 30.83 1.16 3.58
N VAL A 31 30.22 2.11 4.31
CA VAL A 31 29.26 3.07 3.75
C VAL A 31 29.82 4.49 3.86
N THR A 32 30.16 5.10 2.74
CA THR A 32 30.77 6.45 2.70
C THR A 32 29.82 7.50 2.11
N ARG A 33 29.95 8.74 2.61
CA ARG A 33 29.14 9.90 2.20
C ARG A 33 29.86 10.82 1.20
N GLU A 34 31.18 10.74 1.12
CA GLU A 34 32.03 11.65 0.33
C GLU A 34 32.42 11.06 -1.02
N LEU A 35 32.65 11.94 -2.00
CA LEU A 35 33.12 11.70 -3.38
C LEU A 35 34.48 10.98 -3.40
N GLU A 36 34.46 9.65 -3.35
CA GLU A 36 35.58 8.80 -3.76
C GLU A 36 35.17 8.05 -5.02
N GLU A 37 36.05 7.92 -6.00
CA GLU A 37 35.68 7.55 -7.38
C GLU A 37 35.36 6.06 -7.61
N GLU A 38 35.26 5.23 -6.57
CA GLU A 38 34.90 3.80 -6.70
C GLU A 38 33.95 3.33 -5.59
N TYR A 39 32.68 3.07 -5.96
CA TYR A 39 31.69 2.40 -5.11
C TYR A 39 31.08 1.21 -5.84
N ASP A 40 30.67 0.20 -5.07
CA ASP A 40 30.00 -1.00 -5.60
C ASP A 40 28.50 -0.77 -5.82
N ILE A 41 27.86 0.13 -5.06
CA ILE A 41 26.43 0.48 -5.14
C ILE A 41 26.16 1.94 -4.74
N VAL A 42 25.18 2.60 -5.39
CA VAL A 42 24.58 3.85 -4.91
C VAL A 42 23.10 3.66 -4.58
N ILE A 43 22.69 4.03 -3.36
CA ILE A 43 21.29 4.04 -2.90
C ILE A 43 20.81 5.50 -2.86
N SER A 44 19.69 5.81 -3.50
CA SER A 44 19.12 7.16 -3.55
C SER A 44 17.61 7.16 -3.39
N SER A 45 17.09 8.16 -2.67
CA SER A 45 15.67 8.50 -2.50
C SER A 45 14.78 7.45 -1.82
N ASP A 46 14.01 7.92 -0.83
CA ASP A 46 12.89 7.25 -0.17
C ASP A 46 11.57 7.83 -0.72
N ASN A 47 10.68 6.99 -1.24
CA ASN A 47 9.37 7.40 -1.74
C ASN A 47 8.25 6.48 -1.23
N ASP A 48 7.07 7.05 -0.95
CA ASP A 48 5.87 6.27 -0.67
C ASP A 48 5.28 5.73 -1.99
N TYR A 49 5.34 4.41 -2.17
CA TYR A 49 4.78 3.69 -3.31
C TYR A 49 3.67 2.74 -2.86
N LYS A 50 2.43 2.97 -3.31
CA LYS A 50 1.24 2.18 -2.95
C LYS A 50 1.12 1.95 -1.42
N ASN A 51 1.32 3.00 -0.63
CA ASN A 51 1.29 2.98 0.84
C ASN A 51 2.40 2.12 1.50
N LYS A 52 3.50 1.83 0.78
CA LYS A 52 4.72 1.21 1.33
C LYS A 52 5.95 2.06 0.99
N LYS A 53 6.95 2.06 1.87
CA LYS A 53 8.20 2.81 1.67
C LYS A 53 9.07 2.11 0.61
N ALA A 54 9.66 2.86 -0.31
CA ALA A 54 10.48 2.32 -1.39
C ALA A 54 11.80 3.08 -1.53
N ILE A 55 12.89 2.35 -1.81
CA ILE A 55 14.23 2.88 -2.04
C ILE A 55 14.72 2.56 -3.46
N PHE A 56 15.50 3.47 -4.06
CA PHE A 56 16.06 3.26 -5.39
C PHE A 56 17.55 3.00 -5.35
N ILE A 57 18.00 2.06 -6.19
CA ILE A 57 19.41 1.75 -6.39
C ILE A 57 19.82 2.20 -7.79
N GLN A 58 20.83 3.06 -7.83
CA GLN A 58 21.38 3.65 -9.04
C GLN A 58 22.87 3.28 -9.18
N GLY A 59 23.34 3.07 -10.41
CA GLY A 59 24.73 2.74 -10.71
C GLY A 59 24.99 1.26 -10.97
N THR A 60 26.07 0.98 -11.69
CA THR A 60 26.51 -0.37 -12.07
C THR A 60 27.00 -1.15 -10.84
N LEU A 61 26.31 -2.25 -10.53
CA LEU A 61 26.72 -3.19 -9.48
C LEU A 61 28.05 -3.86 -9.84
N ASN A 62 29.03 -3.86 -8.92
CA ASN A 62 30.28 -4.59 -9.13
C ASN A 62 30.01 -6.09 -9.33
N PRO A 63 30.36 -6.70 -10.49
CA PRO A 63 30.01 -8.08 -10.80
C PRO A 63 30.57 -9.11 -9.81
N LYS A 64 31.68 -8.81 -9.10
CA LYS A 64 32.28 -9.72 -8.12
C LYS A 64 31.48 -9.85 -6.83
N CYS A 65 30.78 -8.80 -6.41
CA CYS A 65 30.09 -8.73 -5.12
C CYS A 65 28.56 -8.64 -5.25
N SER A 66 28.02 -8.56 -6.47
CA SER A 66 26.60 -8.34 -6.75
C SER A 66 25.66 -9.29 -6.00
N ASN A 67 26.00 -10.58 -5.89
CA ASN A 67 25.16 -11.58 -5.23
C ASN A 67 25.07 -11.40 -3.72
N GLU A 68 26.20 -11.11 -3.07
CA GLU A 68 26.25 -10.89 -1.63
C GLU A 68 25.44 -9.63 -1.28
N ILE A 69 25.58 -8.57 -2.07
CA ILE A 69 24.90 -7.31 -1.76
C ILE A 69 23.39 -7.40 -1.99
N LEU A 70 22.96 -8.07 -3.07
CA LEU A 70 21.54 -8.33 -3.30
C LEU A 70 20.91 -9.19 -2.20
N ALA A 71 21.64 -10.17 -1.65
CA ALA A 71 21.18 -10.96 -0.52
C ALA A 71 21.01 -10.11 0.75
N TYR A 72 21.97 -9.23 1.06
CA TYR A 72 21.87 -8.32 2.21
C TYR A 72 20.73 -7.31 2.06
N LEU A 73 20.57 -6.74 0.86
CA LEU A 73 19.49 -5.82 0.55
C LEU A 73 18.11 -6.49 0.65
N SER A 74 17.99 -7.76 0.23
CA SER A 74 16.76 -8.54 0.43
C SER A 74 16.41 -8.71 1.91
N ILE A 75 17.40 -9.01 2.75
CA ILE A 75 17.20 -9.14 4.21
C ILE A 75 16.77 -7.80 4.83
N ILE A 76 17.30 -6.68 4.34
CA ILE A 76 16.93 -5.33 4.81
C ILE A 76 15.51 -4.99 4.35
N ALA A 77 15.15 -5.32 3.11
CA ALA A 77 13.81 -5.13 2.56
C ALA A 77 12.75 -5.82 3.42
N ASP A 78 12.98 -7.10 3.73
CA ASP A 78 12.07 -7.91 4.55
C ASP A 78 11.96 -7.37 5.99
N LYS A 79 13.07 -6.92 6.57
CA LYS A 79 13.08 -6.40 7.95
C LYS A 79 12.41 -5.04 8.11
N LEU A 80 12.46 -4.20 7.07
CA LEU A 80 11.93 -2.84 7.12
C LEU A 80 10.58 -2.68 6.39
N ASP A 81 10.06 -3.77 5.81
CA ASP A 81 8.89 -3.79 4.92
C ASP A 81 8.98 -2.71 3.83
N ILE A 82 10.14 -2.65 3.17
CA ILE A 82 10.44 -1.66 2.12
C ILE A 82 10.67 -2.30 0.76
N ILE A 83 10.29 -1.58 -0.29
CA ILE A 83 10.47 -2.01 -1.68
C ILE A 83 11.83 -1.52 -2.18
N ILE A 84 12.62 -2.41 -2.80
CA ILE A 84 13.90 -2.04 -3.42
C ILE A 84 13.74 -2.01 -4.93
N CYS A 85 14.03 -0.85 -5.54
CA CYS A 85 13.90 -0.61 -6.96
C CYS A 85 15.28 -0.56 -7.62
N ILE A 86 15.57 -1.49 -8.55
CA ILE A 86 16.84 -1.55 -9.29
C ILE A 86 16.55 -1.39 -10.78
N LYS A 87 17.30 -0.53 -11.48
CA LYS A 87 17.21 -0.44 -12.94
C LYS A 87 17.87 -1.65 -13.61
N GLU A 88 17.23 -2.19 -14.64
CA GLU A 88 17.72 -3.36 -15.39
C GLU A 88 19.11 -3.16 -16.00
N GLU A 89 19.42 -1.96 -16.47
CA GLU A 89 20.73 -1.58 -17.03
C GLU A 89 21.90 -1.68 -16.04
N ASN A 90 21.60 -1.75 -14.73
CA ASN A 90 22.59 -1.84 -13.66
C ASN A 90 22.88 -3.29 -13.20
N LEU A 91 22.15 -4.29 -13.72
CA LEU A 91 22.33 -5.71 -13.39
C LEU A 91 23.35 -6.34 -14.35
N THR A 92 24.47 -6.83 -13.79
CA THR A 92 25.63 -7.31 -14.56
C THR A 92 25.44 -8.69 -15.21
N ASN A 93 24.41 -9.46 -14.87
CA ASN A 93 24.13 -10.76 -15.49
C ASN A 93 22.63 -11.08 -15.59
N LYS A 94 22.15 -11.45 -16.79
CA LYS A 94 20.76 -11.88 -17.08
C LYS A 94 20.37 -13.25 -16.44
N ASN A 95 21.24 -13.89 -15.67
CA ASN A 95 21.08 -15.27 -15.19
C ASN A 95 21.02 -15.41 -13.65
N LEU A 96 20.45 -14.42 -12.95
CA LEU A 96 20.39 -14.43 -11.48
C LEU A 96 19.07 -14.99 -10.90
N GLY A 97 18.28 -15.75 -11.66
CA GLY A 97 17.02 -16.32 -11.17
C GLY A 97 15.88 -15.30 -10.95
N PHE A 98 16.09 -14.04 -11.35
CA PHE A 98 15.08 -12.99 -11.35
C PHE A 98 14.32 -12.96 -12.69
N LYS A 99 12.99 -13.11 -12.67
CA LYS A 99 12.17 -13.01 -13.90
C LYS A 99 11.76 -11.56 -14.12
N ILE A 100 12.32 -10.93 -15.16
CA ILE A 100 11.94 -9.58 -15.59
C ILE A 100 10.59 -9.68 -16.35
N LYS A 101 9.52 -9.06 -15.84
CA LYS A 101 8.19 -9.02 -16.48
C LYS A 101 7.83 -7.57 -16.79
N GLU A 102 7.82 -7.20 -18.08
CA GLU A 102 7.35 -5.90 -18.56
C GLU A 102 5.81 -5.90 -18.65
N ASN A 103 5.15 -4.95 -18.00
CA ASN A 103 3.74 -4.64 -18.27
C ASN A 103 3.61 -3.16 -18.63
N TYR A 104 3.34 -2.90 -19.90
CA TYR A 104 2.93 -1.60 -20.42
C TYR A 104 1.46 -1.34 -20.06
N VAL A 105 1.16 -0.19 -19.46
CA VAL A 105 -0.19 0.38 -19.46
C VAL A 105 -0.10 1.88 -19.77
N GLY A 106 -0.62 2.27 -20.94
CA GLY A 106 -1.22 3.60 -21.16
C GLY A 106 -0.29 4.71 -21.66
N THR A 107 -0.48 5.06 -22.93
CA THR A 107 -0.03 6.30 -23.60
C THR A 107 -0.37 7.56 -22.80
N TYR A 108 0.63 8.38 -22.47
CA TYR A 108 0.61 9.82 -22.07
C TYR A 108 1.59 10.17 -20.92
N ASN A 109 2.87 9.74 -20.98
CA ASN A 109 4.02 10.51 -20.47
C ASN A 109 5.34 9.75 -20.72
N PRO A 110 6.42 10.36 -21.28
CA PRO A 110 7.67 9.64 -21.56
C PRO A 110 8.62 9.48 -20.35
N GLU A 111 8.31 10.00 -19.16
CA GLU A 111 9.23 10.02 -18.01
C GLU A 111 8.76 9.26 -16.76
N MET A 112 7.83 8.30 -16.91
CA MET A 112 7.46 7.43 -15.79
C MET A 112 8.37 6.20 -15.72
N TYR A 113 9.19 6.20 -14.67
CA TYR A 113 10.08 5.13 -14.22
C TYR A 113 9.42 3.75 -14.28
N ARG A 114 10.13 2.82 -14.93
CA ARG A 114 9.75 1.41 -15.07
C ARG A 114 9.53 0.75 -13.70
N MET A 115 8.44 -0.03 -13.58
CA MET A 115 8.04 -0.77 -12.38
C MET A 115 9.10 -1.78 -11.92
N PRO A 116 9.34 -1.96 -10.61
CA PRO A 116 10.02 -3.12 -10.06
C PRO A 116 9.06 -4.30 -9.86
N ILE A 117 9.59 -5.50 -10.04
CA ILE A 117 8.94 -6.79 -9.87
C ILE A 117 9.09 -7.25 -8.43
N PHE A 118 8.02 -7.76 -7.82
CA PHE A 118 8.03 -8.40 -6.51
C PHE A 118 8.93 -9.64 -6.53
N ILE A 119 9.97 -9.66 -5.69
CA ILE A 119 10.81 -10.84 -5.44
C ILE A 119 10.34 -11.45 -4.13
N GLU A 120 9.38 -12.37 -4.23
CA GLU A 120 9.14 -13.33 -3.17
C GLU A 120 9.91 -14.58 -3.59
N ASN A 121 10.83 -15.08 -2.76
CA ASN A 121 11.54 -16.34 -3.05
C ASN A 121 10.49 -17.45 -3.05
N LYS A 122 9.99 -17.76 -4.25
CA LYS A 122 8.87 -18.68 -4.47
C LYS A 122 9.09 -20.04 -3.83
N LYS A 123 10.34 -20.51 -3.84
CA LYS A 123 10.75 -21.77 -3.19
C LYS A 123 10.57 -21.67 -1.67
N THR A 124 11.02 -20.57 -1.06
CA THR A 124 10.85 -20.30 0.39
C THR A 124 9.39 -20.16 0.80
N GLU A 125 8.56 -19.46 0.01
CA GLU A 125 7.14 -19.33 0.33
C GLU A 125 6.40 -20.68 0.21
N ILE A 126 6.74 -21.48 -0.81
CA ILE A 126 6.22 -22.86 -0.91
C ILE A 126 6.66 -23.69 0.30
N TYR A 127 7.92 -23.60 0.75
CA TYR A 127 8.36 -24.29 1.97
C TYR A 127 7.57 -23.87 3.20
N ARG A 128 7.40 -22.57 3.40
CA ARG A 128 6.64 -22.02 4.52
C ARG A 128 5.22 -22.57 4.52
N ARG A 129 4.52 -22.55 3.39
CA ARG A 129 3.15 -23.07 3.27
C ARG A 129 3.08 -24.58 3.47
N LEU A 130 4.00 -25.33 2.87
CA LEU A 130 4.05 -26.78 3.04
C LEU A 130 4.32 -27.19 4.49
N SER A 131 5.13 -26.46 5.25
CA SER A 131 5.36 -26.77 6.66
C SER A 131 4.08 -26.65 7.51
N ILE A 132 3.15 -25.79 7.08
CA ILE A 132 1.85 -25.61 7.74
C ILE A 132 0.88 -26.73 7.34
N ILE A 133 0.80 -27.10 6.06
CA ILE A 133 -0.28 -27.98 5.55
C ILE A 133 0.14 -29.45 5.31
N THR A 134 1.44 -29.76 5.35
CA THR A 134 1.97 -31.10 5.05
C THR A 134 2.95 -31.63 6.09
N ILE A 135 3.10 -32.94 6.14
CA ILE A 135 4.15 -33.66 6.85
C ILE A 135 4.69 -34.74 5.91
N PHE A 136 6.01 -34.88 5.79
CA PHE A 136 6.62 -36.00 5.07
C PHE A 136 7.05 -37.05 6.08
N LYS A 137 6.49 -38.26 5.97
CA LYS A 137 6.93 -39.42 6.74
C LYS A 137 7.89 -40.23 5.88
N ILE A 138 9.12 -40.37 6.32
CA ILE A 138 10.13 -41.19 5.68
C ILE A 138 10.13 -42.55 6.35
N SER A 139 10.07 -43.61 5.53
CA SER A 139 10.20 -44.99 5.98
C SER A 139 11.30 -45.67 5.19
N ILE A 140 12.23 -46.29 5.91
CA ILE A 140 13.32 -47.06 5.29
C ILE A 140 12.91 -48.53 5.30
N SER A 141 13.04 -49.19 4.15
CA SER A 141 12.77 -50.64 4.10
C SER A 141 13.72 -51.35 5.07
N PRO A 142 13.23 -52.30 5.89
CA PRO A 142 14.05 -53.07 6.85
C PRO A 142 15.23 -53.80 6.23
N ILE A 143 15.23 -53.98 4.90
CA ILE A 143 16.32 -54.58 4.12
C ILE A 143 17.56 -53.67 4.09
N TYR A 144 17.37 -52.35 4.21
CA TYR A 144 18.43 -51.35 4.10
C TYR A 144 18.75 -50.63 5.41
N SER A 145 18.15 -51.07 6.53
CA SER A 145 18.40 -50.48 7.85
C SER A 145 18.54 -51.53 8.95
N THR A 146 19.49 -51.31 9.86
CA THR A 146 19.75 -52.19 11.00
C THR A 146 18.69 -52.08 12.08
N GLU A 147 17.89 -51.01 12.06
CA GLU A 147 16.74 -50.81 12.93
C GLU A 147 15.49 -50.37 12.15
N ASN A 148 14.35 -50.28 12.82
CA ASN A 148 13.17 -49.66 12.24
C ASN A 148 13.38 -48.14 12.21
N ILE A 149 13.52 -47.59 11.01
CA ILE A 149 13.73 -46.15 10.81
C ILE A 149 12.48 -45.58 10.14
N ASP A 150 11.68 -44.90 10.97
CA ASP A 150 10.54 -44.10 10.56
C ASP A 150 10.66 -42.74 11.24
N PHE A 151 10.63 -41.65 10.47
CA PHE A 151 10.64 -40.29 11.03
C PHE A 151 9.83 -39.33 10.17
N GLU A 152 9.45 -38.21 10.78
CA GLU A 152 8.71 -37.13 10.11
C GLU A 152 9.63 -35.92 9.94
N CYS A 153 9.54 -35.27 8.78
CA CYS A 153 10.32 -34.09 8.46
C CYS A 153 9.56 -33.12 7.53
N SER A 154 10.07 -31.90 7.41
CA SER A 154 9.64 -30.95 6.39
C SER A 154 10.22 -31.30 5.00
N LEU A 155 9.69 -30.71 3.93
CA LEU A 155 10.24 -30.91 2.58
C LEU A 155 11.68 -30.36 2.45
N GLU A 156 11.99 -29.26 3.14
CA GLU A 156 13.32 -28.65 3.16
C GLU A 156 14.33 -29.55 3.89
N GLU A 157 13.94 -30.10 5.05
CA GLU A 157 14.74 -31.08 5.77
C GLU A 157 14.96 -32.36 4.94
N LEU A 158 13.94 -32.80 4.20
CA LEU A 158 14.06 -33.92 3.29
C LEU A 158 15.09 -33.65 2.17
N GLU A 159 15.04 -32.48 1.51
CA GLU A 159 16.07 -32.12 0.50
C GLU A 159 17.48 -32.22 1.08
N ASN A 160 17.70 -31.68 2.29
CA ASN A 160 19.01 -31.74 2.95
C ASN A 160 19.45 -33.18 3.26
N ILE A 161 18.53 -34.02 3.76
CA ILE A 161 18.82 -35.44 4.02
C ILE A 161 19.18 -36.15 2.72
N LEU A 162 18.45 -35.91 1.63
CA LEU A 162 18.72 -36.50 0.33
C LEU A 162 20.07 -36.03 -0.22
N GLU A 163 20.43 -34.75 -0.07
CA GLU A 163 21.70 -34.21 -0.54
C GLU A 163 22.89 -34.88 0.15
N ILE A 164 22.86 -34.94 1.49
CA ILE A 164 23.94 -35.54 2.28
C ILE A 164 24.12 -37.01 1.91
N ASN A 165 23.03 -37.79 1.85
CA ASN A 165 23.13 -39.22 1.54
C ASN A 165 23.52 -39.45 0.08
N TYR A 166 23.05 -38.62 -0.84
CA TYR A 166 23.47 -38.67 -2.24
C TYR A 166 24.99 -38.51 -2.37
N SER A 167 25.57 -37.46 -1.78
CA SER A 167 27.02 -37.21 -1.84
C SER A 167 27.82 -38.37 -1.25
N ILE A 168 27.41 -38.87 -0.07
CA ILE A 168 28.09 -40.01 0.57
C ILE A 168 28.12 -41.23 -0.35
N TRP A 169 26.99 -41.59 -0.95
CA TRP A 169 26.91 -42.79 -1.79
C TRP A 169 27.53 -42.58 -3.18
N GLU A 170 27.53 -41.36 -3.70
CA GLU A 170 28.21 -41.03 -4.96
C GLU A 170 29.73 -41.12 -4.80
N ASP A 171 30.28 -40.60 -3.70
CA ASP A 171 31.71 -40.69 -3.39
C ASP A 171 32.20 -42.15 -3.21
N LEU A 172 31.31 -43.05 -2.81
CA LEU A 172 31.61 -44.47 -2.59
C LEU A 172 31.40 -45.35 -3.83
N TYR A 173 30.64 -44.87 -4.81
CA TYR A 173 30.26 -45.68 -5.97
C TYR A 173 31.47 -45.98 -6.87
N GLN A 174 31.58 -47.24 -7.31
CA GLN A 174 32.50 -47.65 -8.36
C GLN A 174 31.73 -48.30 -9.51
N ASP A 175 32.14 -48.07 -10.76
CA ASP A 175 31.47 -48.61 -11.95
C ASP A 175 31.38 -50.16 -11.99
N THR A 176 32.19 -50.84 -11.17
CA THR A 176 32.18 -52.30 -11.01
C THR A 176 31.11 -52.81 -10.04
N ASP A 177 30.48 -51.92 -9.27
CA ASP A 177 29.48 -52.28 -8.26
C ASP A 177 28.14 -52.63 -8.93
N ASN A 178 27.50 -53.71 -8.47
CA ASN A 178 26.19 -54.12 -8.98
C ASN A 178 25.01 -53.36 -8.36
N ILE A 179 25.30 -52.29 -7.60
CA ILE A 179 24.30 -51.38 -7.07
C ILE A 179 24.83 -49.95 -7.08
N ASN A 180 23.90 -49.02 -7.31
CA ASN A 180 24.14 -47.59 -7.19
C ASN A 180 23.09 -46.99 -6.22
N TYR A 181 23.45 -46.86 -4.94
CA TYR A 181 22.56 -46.24 -3.95
C TYR A 181 22.38 -44.73 -4.19
N SER A 182 23.36 -44.03 -4.78
CA SER A 182 23.23 -42.60 -5.08
C SER A 182 22.09 -42.34 -6.08
N THR A 183 21.83 -43.28 -6.99
CA THR A 183 20.69 -43.21 -7.93
C THR A 183 19.34 -43.19 -7.22
N VAL A 184 19.18 -43.89 -6.09
CA VAL A 184 17.94 -43.87 -5.30
C VAL A 184 17.68 -42.45 -4.77
N TYR A 185 18.70 -41.84 -4.18
CA TYR A 185 18.62 -40.47 -3.66
C TYR A 185 18.45 -39.44 -4.79
N GLN A 186 19.17 -39.61 -5.90
CA GLN A 186 19.06 -38.73 -7.07
C GLN A 186 17.67 -38.76 -7.69
N ASN A 187 17.03 -39.93 -7.77
CA ASN A 187 15.66 -40.06 -8.29
C ASN A 187 14.66 -39.27 -7.43
N LEU A 188 14.80 -39.30 -6.11
CA LEU A 188 13.97 -38.50 -5.20
C LEU A 188 14.26 -37.00 -5.33
N LYS A 189 15.55 -36.61 -5.43
CA LYS A 189 15.94 -35.21 -5.71
C LYS A 189 15.33 -34.70 -7.03
N ASN A 190 15.38 -35.49 -8.09
CA ASN A 190 14.81 -35.16 -9.40
C ASN A 190 13.28 -34.97 -9.33
N LYS A 191 12.58 -35.80 -8.54
CA LYS A 191 11.14 -35.64 -8.29
C LYS A 191 10.83 -34.31 -7.60
N ILE A 192 11.57 -33.94 -6.56
CA ILE A 192 11.41 -32.65 -5.86
C ILE A 192 11.76 -31.47 -6.79
N SER A 193 12.82 -31.59 -7.59
CA SER A 193 13.18 -30.59 -8.60
C SER A 193 12.08 -30.39 -9.64
N SER A 194 11.45 -31.47 -10.10
CA SER A 194 10.33 -31.43 -11.03
C SER A 194 9.10 -30.75 -10.41
N PHE A 195 8.82 -31.03 -9.14
CA PHE A 195 7.79 -30.36 -8.35
C PHE A 195 8.01 -28.83 -8.33
N PHE A 196 9.22 -28.36 -8.03
CA PHE A 196 9.52 -26.91 -8.06
C PHE A 196 9.52 -26.31 -9.46
N THR A 197 9.95 -27.07 -10.46
CA THR A 197 9.94 -26.64 -11.86
C THR A 197 8.52 -26.31 -12.33
N TYR A 198 7.53 -27.12 -11.94
CA TYR A 198 6.12 -26.83 -12.19
C TYR A 198 5.72 -25.47 -11.60
N PHE A 199 6.01 -25.22 -10.33
CA PHE A 199 5.61 -23.97 -9.68
C PHE A 199 6.33 -22.74 -10.22
N ASN A 200 7.54 -22.88 -10.75
CA ASN A 200 8.25 -21.77 -11.40
C ASN A 200 7.53 -21.23 -12.64
N THR A 201 6.59 -21.98 -13.22
CA THR A 201 5.79 -21.54 -14.37
C THR A 201 4.57 -20.68 -14.00
N LEU A 202 4.07 -20.79 -12.77
CA LEU A 202 2.86 -20.10 -12.29
C LEU A 202 3.19 -18.73 -11.67
N ASN A 203 2.20 -17.89 -11.36
CA ASN A 203 2.39 -16.80 -10.39
C ASN A 203 2.21 -17.33 -8.95
N ILE A 204 2.61 -16.59 -7.92
CA ILE A 204 2.47 -17.05 -6.51
C ILE A 204 1.02 -16.97 -6.03
N GLU A 205 0.30 -15.92 -6.41
CA GLU A 205 -1.12 -15.69 -6.07
C GLU A 205 -2.02 -16.84 -6.57
N ASP A 206 -1.62 -17.51 -7.66
CA ASP A 206 -2.36 -18.61 -8.27
C ASP A 206 -2.14 -19.96 -7.57
N ILE A 207 -1.20 -20.05 -6.62
CA ILE A 207 -0.90 -21.30 -5.90
C ILE A 207 -1.89 -21.46 -4.76
N ALA A 208 -2.94 -22.27 -4.96
CA ALA A 208 -3.80 -22.73 -3.87
C ALA A 208 -3.21 -23.96 -3.16
N ASP A 209 -3.60 -24.19 -1.90
CA ASP A 209 -3.16 -25.36 -1.13
C ASP A 209 -3.55 -26.68 -1.80
N GLU A 210 -4.70 -26.73 -2.47
CA GLU A 210 -5.13 -27.90 -3.26
C GLU A 210 -4.16 -28.21 -4.41
N ILE A 211 -3.60 -27.19 -5.05
CA ILE A 211 -2.60 -27.35 -6.10
C ILE A 211 -1.31 -27.90 -5.51
N LEU A 212 -0.84 -27.35 -4.39
CA LEU A 212 0.33 -27.89 -3.68
C LEU A 212 0.18 -29.38 -3.39
N HIS A 213 -0.98 -29.79 -2.85
CA HIS A 213 -1.24 -31.18 -2.56
C HIS A 213 -1.31 -32.08 -3.81
N ARG A 214 -1.96 -31.60 -4.88
CA ARG A 214 -2.06 -32.31 -6.15
C ARG A 214 -0.67 -32.55 -6.75
N GLU A 215 0.18 -31.53 -6.74
CA GLU A 215 1.51 -31.65 -7.33
C GLU A 215 2.48 -32.47 -6.49
N ILE A 216 2.34 -32.48 -5.15
CA ILE A 216 3.06 -33.48 -4.33
C ILE A 216 2.68 -34.89 -4.77
N SER A 217 1.39 -35.14 -5.01
CA SER A 217 0.91 -36.45 -5.48
C SER A 217 1.38 -36.80 -6.88
N ASN A 218 1.48 -35.82 -7.79
CA ASN A 218 1.94 -36.02 -9.16
C ASN A 218 3.45 -36.31 -9.24
N TYR A 219 4.26 -35.57 -8.48
CA TYR A 219 5.71 -35.58 -8.63
C TYR A 219 6.45 -36.38 -7.55
N ILE A 220 5.99 -36.34 -6.29
CA ILE A 220 6.73 -36.89 -5.16
C ILE A 220 6.20 -38.28 -4.77
N THR A 221 4.96 -38.36 -4.28
CA THR A 221 4.36 -39.61 -3.79
C THR A 221 2.82 -39.57 -3.77
N THR A 222 2.19 -40.65 -4.21
CA THR A 222 0.74 -40.86 -4.13
C THR A 222 0.29 -41.44 -2.78
N SER A 223 1.23 -41.89 -1.95
CA SER A 223 0.93 -42.50 -0.66
C SER A 223 0.64 -41.40 0.38
N ILE A 224 -0.62 -41.26 0.74
CA ILE A 224 -1.12 -40.20 1.60
C ILE A 224 -1.97 -40.76 2.75
N THR A 225 -1.81 -40.17 3.93
CA THR A 225 -2.69 -40.34 5.08
C THR A 225 -3.23 -38.97 5.52
N TYR A 226 -4.53 -38.91 5.78
CA TYR A 226 -5.21 -37.68 6.20
C TYR A 226 -5.10 -37.51 7.72
N PHE A 227 -4.70 -36.33 8.18
CA PHE A 227 -4.40 -36.10 9.59
C PHE A 227 -4.98 -34.75 10.03
N GLU A 228 -6.22 -34.72 10.53
CA GLU A 228 -6.99 -33.52 10.94
C GLU A 228 -6.80 -32.29 10.02
N ASN A 229 -5.75 -31.50 10.27
CA ASN A 229 -5.45 -30.24 9.57
C ASN A 229 -4.27 -30.31 8.57
N LYS A 230 -3.65 -31.49 8.39
CA LYS A 230 -2.50 -31.70 7.49
C LYS A 230 -2.64 -32.99 6.66
N ARG A 231 -1.91 -33.04 5.55
CA ARG A 231 -1.73 -34.25 4.74
C ARG A 231 -0.35 -34.85 5.01
N LYS A 232 -0.30 -36.12 5.41
CA LYS A 232 0.94 -36.84 5.68
C LYS A 232 1.30 -37.73 4.50
N TYR A 233 2.42 -37.45 3.87
CA TYR A 233 2.91 -38.11 2.66
C TYR A 233 4.00 -39.13 3.02
N LEU A 234 3.80 -40.38 2.65
CA LEU A 234 4.76 -41.46 2.91
C LEU A 234 5.76 -41.57 1.75
N ILE A 235 7.05 -41.51 2.07
CA ILE A 235 8.15 -41.73 1.14
C ILE A 235 8.96 -42.92 1.65
N ASN A 236 9.04 -43.96 0.81
CA ASN A 236 9.85 -45.12 1.07
C ASN A 236 11.22 -44.94 0.41
N ILE A 237 12.30 -45.13 1.17
CA ILE A 237 13.67 -45.08 0.65
C ILE A 237 14.24 -46.50 0.69
N GLU A 238 14.71 -46.96 -0.46
CA GLU A 238 15.30 -48.29 -0.68
C GLU A 238 16.83 -48.23 -0.71
N ALA A 239 17.42 -47.56 0.28
CA ALA A 239 18.86 -47.40 0.44
C ALA A 239 19.23 -47.15 1.91
N PRO A 240 20.43 -47.52 2.37
CA PRO A 240 20.86 -47.21 3.73
C PRO A 240 21.09 -45.71 3.90
N ILE A 241 20.73 -45.18 5.07
CA ILE A 241 20.64 -43.74 5.35
C ILE A 241 21.45 -43.37 6.60
N ASN A 242 22.01 -42.15 6.60
CA ASN A 242 22.80 -41.58 7.70
C ASN A 242 22.07 -41.42 9.04
N LYS A 243 20.76 -41.67 9.09
CA LYS A 243 19.96 -41.73 10.33
C LYS A 243 20.05 -43.09 11.03
N ASP A 244 20.58 -44.12 10.39
CA ASP A 244 20.78 -45.44 11.00
C ASP A 244 21.92 -45.39 12.03
N LYS A 245 21.68 -45.90 13.24
CA LYS A 245 22.71 -45.95 14.29
C LYS A 245 24.00 -46.66 13.87
N ASN A 246 23.90 -47.65 12.99
CA ASN A 246 25.04 -48.41 12.49
C ASN A 246 25.45 -48.00 11.07
N PHE A 247 25.02 -46.82 10.58
CA PHE A 247 25.32 -46.37 9.22
C PHE A 247 26.82 -46.36 8.89
N ILE A 248 27.64 -45.90 9.83
CA ILE A 248 29.11 -45.89 9.66
C ILE A 248 29.64 -47.31 9.47
N LYS A 249 29.15 -48.29 10.24
CA LYS A 249 29.54 -49.70 10.09
C LYS A 249 29.12 -50.28 8.74
N ILE A 250 27.92 -49.91 8.25
CA ILE A 250 27.47 -50.28 6.90
C ILE A 250 28.46 -49.74 5.86
N ILE A 251 28.88 -48.48 5.98
CA ILE A 251 29.85 -47.86 5.06
C ILE A 251 31.21 -48.55 5.14
N GLU A 252 31.70 -48.85 6.34
CA GLU A 252 32.98 -49.52 6.53
C GLU A 252 32.97 -50.93 5.93
N PHE A 253 31.90 -51.68 6.16
CA PHE A 253 31.70 -52.98 5.53
C PHE A 253 31.63 -52.86 4.01
N TYR A 254 30.88 -51.89 3.48
CA TYR A 254 30.78 -51.64 2.04
C TYR A 254 32.16 -51.40 1.43
N LYS A 255 32.94 -50.48 2.01
CA LYS A 255 34.33 -50.19 1.59
C LYS A 255 35.24 -51.41 1.69
N TYR A 256 35.12 -52.18 2.77
CA TYR A 256 35.88 -53.42 2.93
C TYR A 256 35.56 -54.40 1.81
N TYR A 257 34.28 -54.66 1.54
CA TYR A 257 33.84 -55.61 0.54
C TYR A 257 34.27 -55.18 -0.87
N GLN A 258 34.12 -53.89 -1.18
CA GLN A 258 34.55 -53.27 -2.43
C GLN A 258 36.07 -53.41 -2.63
N LYS A 259 36.88 -53.14 -1.59
CA LYS A 259 38.34 -53.28 -1.64
C LYS A 259 38.81 -54.72 -1.96
N GLN A 260 38.07 -55.72 -1.49
CA GLN A 260 38.37 -57.13 -1.77
C GLN A 260 37.94 -57.57 -3.18
N LYS A 261 37.20 -56.73 -3.91
CA LYS A 261 36.68 -57.02 -5.26
C LYS A 261 35.85 -58.30 -5.31
N PHE A 262 35.00 -58.50 -4.30
CA PHE A 262 34.07 -59.62 -4.28
C PHE A 262 32.81 -59.31 -5.10
N ASP A 263 32.22 -60.36 -5.68
CA ASP A 263 31.00 -60.22 -6.49
C ASP A 263 29.78 -59.93 -5.62
N ASN A 264 28.82 -59.18 -6.18
CA ASN A 264 27.51 -58.91 -5.60
C ASN A 264 27.54 -58.19 -4.24
N ILE A 265 28.15 -56.99 -4.25
CA ILE A 265 28.22 -56.10 -3.08
C ILE A 265 26.83 -55.74 -2.53
N LEU A 266 25.81 -55.65 -3.39
CA LEU A 266 24.43 -55.45 -2.96
C LEU A 266 23.97 -56.51 -1.95
N SER A 267 24.05 -57.79 -2.34
CA SER A 267 23.60 -58.88 -1.47
C SER A 267 24.46 -58.98 -0.22
N ALA A 268 25.76 -58.68 -0.33
CA ALA A 268 26.65 -58.66 0.82
C ALA A 268 26.27 -57.58 1.83
N THR A 269 26.00 -56.35 1.37
CA THR A 269 25.57 -55.24 2.22
C THR A 269 24.24 -55.53 2.89
N ILE A 270 23.25 -56.05 2.13
CA ILE A 270 21.95 -56.44 2.70
C ILE A 270 22.12 -57.53 3.76
N ASN A 271 22.91 -58.56 3.49
CA ASN A 271 23.15 -59.64 4.45
C ASN A 271 23.89 -59.13 5.69
N TYR A 272 24.82 -58.18 5.55
CA TYR A 272 25.48 -57.55 6.69
C TYR A 272 24.48 -56.76 7.55
N ILE A 273 23.61 -55.97 6.92
CA ILE A 273 22.52 -55.24 7.60
C ILE A 273 21.59 -56.22 8.33
N ASP A 274 21.21 -57.33 7.69
CA ASP A 274 20.35 -58.36 8.28
C ASP A 274 21.02 -59.02 9.50
N ILE A 275 22.33 -59.27 9.45
CA ILE A 275 23.08 -59.77 10.62
C ILE A 275 23.12 -58.72 11.74
N CYS A 276 23.39 -57.45 11.42
CA CYS A 276 23.39 -56.39 12.43
C CYS A 276 22.03 -56.29 13.15
N ARG A 277 20.95 -56.56 12.43
CA ARG A 277 19.57 -56.57 12.95
C ARG A 277 19.24 -57.85 13.72
N ASN A 278 19.75 -58.98 13.26
CA ASN A 278 19.49 -60.33 13.77
C ASN A 278 20.81 -61.08 13.97
N PRO A 279 21.57 -60.79 15.05
CA PRO A 279 22.92 -61.33 15.27
C PRO A 279 23.02 -62.87 15.20
N GLU A 280 21.96 -63.58 15.58
CA GLU A 280 21.87 -65.04 15.52
C GLU A 280 22.01 -65.60 14.10
N LYS A 281 21.70 -64.81 13.06
CA LYS A 281 21.87 -65.21 11.66
C LYS A 281 23.34 -65.29 11.24
N ALA A 282 24.26 -64.68 11.99
CA ALA A 282 25.70 -64.73 11.69
C ALA A 282 26.19 -66.18 11.56
N GLY A 283 25.75 -67.09 12.45
CA GLY A 283 26.12 -68.51 12.39
C GLY A 283 25.64 -69.21 11.11
N ASN A 284 24.41 -68.90 10.68
CA ASN A 284 23.85 -69.46 9.45
C ASN A 284 24.59 -68.95 8.20
N PHE A 285 24.87 -67.65 8.15
CA PHE A 285 25.55 -67.02 7.01
C PHE A 285 27.03 -67.38 6.91
N LEU A 286 27.70 -67.67 8.04
CA LEU A 286 29.06 -68.23 8.05
C LEU A 286 29.16 -69.58 7.32
N ASN A 287 28.11 -70.40 7.34
CA ASN A 287 28.10 -71.68 6.63
C ASN A 287 27.65 -71.55 5.16
N GLY A 288 27.38 -70.32 4.69
CA GLY A 288 26.92 -70.06 3.33
C GLY A 288 28.00 -70.27 2.29
N SER A 289 27.66 -70.95 1.18
CA SER A 289 28.61 -71.25 0.09
C SER A 289 29.00 -70.03 -0.76
N TYR A 290 28.23 -68.94 -0.70
CA TYR A 290 28.51 -67.73 -1.45
C TYR A 290 29.25 -66.68 -0.61
N LYS A 291 30.18 -65.97 -1.25
CA LYS A 291 30.99 -64.90 -0.63
C LYS A 291 30.13 -63.81 0.02
N TYR A 292 29.00 -63.46 -0.59
CA TYR A 292 28.07 -62.46 -0.08
C TYR A 292 27.22 -62.96 1.12
N TYR A 293 27.33 -64.21 1.56
CA TYR A 293 26.84 -64.68 2.87
C TYR A 293 27.99 -64.79 3.88
N PHE A 294 29.08 -65.45 3.47
CA PHE A 294 30.21 -65.74 4.34
C PHE A 294 30.90 -64.48 4.89
N TYR A 295 31.27 -63.54 4.02
CA TYR A 295 32.07 -62.38 4.42
C TYR A 295 31.32 -61.37 5.29
N PRO A 296 30.02 -61.06 5.05
CA PRO A 296 29.22 -60.28 6.01
C PRO A 296 29.26 -60.85 7.42
N ALA A 297 29.05 -62.17 7.55
CA ALA A 297 29.03 -62.84 8.85
C ALA A 297 30.42 -62.84 9.50
N PHE A 298 31.46 -63.12 8.71
CA PHE A 298 32.83 -63.07 9.18
C PHE A 298 33.24 -61.67 9.65
N TYR A 299 32.89 -60.63 8.89
CA TYR A 299 33.20 -59.24 9.24
C TYR A 299 32.48 -58.81 10.51
N TYR A 300 31.19 -59.11 10.63
CA TYR A 300 30.40 -58.84 11.85
C TYR A 300 31.01 -59.51 13.09
N LEU A 301 31.37 -60.80 12.99
CA LEU A 301 31.97 -61.51 14.12
C LEU A 301 33.37 -61.00 14.45
N LYS A 302 34.15 -60.62 13.43
CA LYS A 302 35.46 -59.97 13.64
C LYS A 302 35.32 -58.72 14.50
N GLU A 303 34.34 -57.87 14.22
CA GLU A 303 34.04 -56.68 15.04
C GLU A 303 33.63 -57.07 16.46
N GLN A 304 32.73 -58.05 16.60
CA GLN A 304 32.19 -58.44 17.90
C GLN A 304 33.23 -59.07 18.84
N PHE A 305 34.18 -59.82 18.28
CA PHE A 305 35.25 -60.48 19.05
C PHE A 305 36.52 -59.64 19.15
N ASN A 306 36.50 -58.39 18.67
CA ASN A 306 37.65 -57.49 18.70
C ASN A 306 38.92 -58.14 18.14
N ILE A 307 38.77 -58.94 17.07
CA ILE A 307 39.91 -59.64 16.45
C ILE A 307 40.73 -58.60 15.69
N GLU A 308 41.71 -58.04 16.38
CA GLU A 308 42.70 -57.13 15.83
C GLU A 308 43.60 -57.87 14.83
N PHE A 309 43.48 -57.50 13.56
CA PHE A 309 44.65 -57.58 12.68
C PHE A 309 45.37 -56.26 12.86
N SER A 310 46.53 -56.29 13.53
CA SER A 310 47.43 -55.16 13.69
C SER A 310 47.68 -54.52 12.32
N ASN A 311 46.98 -53.43 12.03
CA ASN A 311 47.28 -52.53 10.94
C ASN A 311 47.69 -51.23 11.63
N THR A 312 48.99 -51.09 11.86
CA THR A 312 49.63 -49.97 12.55
C THR A 312 49.19 -48.59 12.03
N LYS A 313 48.71 -48.52 10.80
CA LYS A 313 48.17 -47.30 10.18
C LYS A 313 46.79 -46.87 10.75
N LEU A 314 45.97 -47.83 11.18
CA LEU A 314 44.65 -47.56 11.75
C LEU A 314 44.77 -47.01 13.18
N ASP A 315 45.74 -47.50 13.95
CA ASP A 315 46.01 -47.02 15.30
C ASP A 315 46.50 -45.57 15.31
N ASP A 316 47.31 -45.20 14.31
CA ASP A 316 47.74 -43.82 14.09
C ASP A 316 46.56 -42.91 13.73
N GLU A 317 45.67 -43.36 12.83
CA GLU A 317 44.44 -42.62 12.47
C GLU A 317 43.48 -42.50 13.68
N ILE A 318 43.32 -43.56 14.49
CA ILE A 318 42.51 -43.54 15.71
C ILE A 318 43.10 -42.58 16.75
N ASN A 319 44.43 -42.50 16.87
CA ASN A 319 45.08 -41.57 17.79
C ASN A 319 44.96 -40.11 17.31
N ILE A 320 45.04 -39.87 16.00
CA ILE A 320 44.75 -38.55 15.42
C ILE A 320 43.30 -38.17 15.69
N LEU A 321 42.33 -39.07 15.43
CA LEU A 321 40.91 -38.83 15.68
C LEU A 321 40.60 -38.58 17.17
N LYS A 322 41.24 -39.30 18.10
CA LYS A 322 41.12 -39.04 19.55
C LYS A 322 41.63 -37.65 19.95
N THR A 323 42.73 -37.22 19.31
CA THR A 323 43.30 -35.90 19.53
C THR A 323 42.36 -34.82 18.99
N GLU A 324 41.84 -34.99 17.78
CA GLU A 324 40.83 -34.09 17.20
C GLU A 324 39.55 -34.05 18.04
N LEU A 325 39.06 -35.20 18.50
CA LEU A 325 37.88 -35.29 19.37
C LEU A 325 38.10 -34.53 20.68
N SER A 326 39.28 -34.64 21.29
CA SER A 326 39.62 -33.92 22.52
C SER A 326 39.68 -32.40 22.29
N THR A 327 40.22 -31.95 21.15
CA THR A 327 40.18 -30.53 20.77
C THR A 327 38.76 -30.04 20.47
N MET A 328 37.90 -30.89 19.89
CA MET A 328 36.49 -30.59 19.72
C MET A 328 35.76 -30.47 21.05
N GLU A 329 35.98 -31.40 21.99
CA GLU A 329 35.37 -31.38 23.32
C GLU A 329 35.75 -30.12 24.12
N GLU A 330 36.96 -29.58 23.93
CA GLU A 330 37.36 -28.32 24.56
C GLU A 330 36.79 -27.08 23.84
N THR A 331 36.59 -27.13 22.52
CA THR A 331 36.10 -25.99 21.72
C THR A 331 34.58 -25.87 21.72
N ILE A 332 33.83 -26.97 21.86
CA ILE A 332 32.37 -26.99 21.98
C ILE A 332 31.84 -26.11 23.13
N PRO A 333 32.33 -26.23 24.38
CA PRO A 333 31.85 -25.39 25.49
C PRO A 333 32.23 -23.91 25.30
N LYS A 334 33.39 -23.62 24.70
CA LYS A 334 33.80 -22.24 24.37
C LYS A 334 32.86 -21.62 23.34
N ARG A 335 32.60 -22.32 22.22
CA ARG A 335 31.63 -21.88 21.21
C ARG A 335 30.20 -21.78 21.75
N LYS A 336 29.78 -22.70 22.62
CA LYS A 336 28.48 -22.65 23.30
C LYS A 336 28.34 -21.37 24.13
N ASN A 337 29.38 -21.00 24.88
CA ASN A 337 29.37 -19.76 25.67
C ASN A 337 29.41 -18.51 24.79
N GLU A 338 30.15 -18.52 23.68
CA GLU A 338 30.13 -17.41 22.70
C GLU A 338 28.73 -17.23 22.09
N ILE A 339 28.08 -18.33 21.69
CA ILE A 339 26.71 -18.32 21.16
C ILE A 339 25.74 -17.82 22.23
N LEU A 340 25.87 -18.27 23.48
CA LEU A 340 24.99 -17.83 24.57
C LEU A 340 25.14 -16.32 24.84
N ASN A 341 26.37 -15.82 24.87
CA ASN A 341 26.64 -14.39 25.03
C ASN A 341 26.09 -13.58 23.86
N TYR A 342 26.19 -14.10 22.63
CA TYR A 342 25.62 -13.48 21.43
C TYR A 342 24.08 -13.47 21.48
N MET A 343 23.45 -14.57 21.90
CA MET A 343 22.00 -14.66 22.10
C MET A 343 21.52 -13.70 23.19
N GLU A 344 22.25 -13.57 24.29
CA GLU A 344 21.92 -12.62 25.36
C GLU A 344 21.99 -11.17 24.87
N ALA A 345 23.04 -10.82 24.11
CA ALA A 345 23.18 -9.50 23.50
C ALA A 345 22.05 -9.20 22.50
N ILE A 346 21.64 -10.20 21.69
CA ILE A 346 20.47 -10.07 20.81
C ILE A 346 19.21 -9.84 21.62
N SER A 347 18.97 -10.59 22.70
CA SER A 347 17.76 -10.43 23.51
C SER A 347 17.67 -9.03 24.13
N LYS A 348 18.79 -8.51 24.67
CA LYS A 348 18.87 -7.13 25.19
C LYS A 348 18.61 -6.09 24.10
N GLY A 349 19.16 -6.31 22.90
CA GLY A 349 18.89 -5.45 21.75
C GLY A 349 17.42 -5.46 21.33
N LEU A 350 16.76 -6.61 21.40
CA LEU A 350 15.35 -6.77 21.10
C LEU A 350 14.46 -6.07 22.14
N ASP A 351 14.82 -6.15 23.42
CA ASP A 351 14.12 -5.44 24.49
C ASP A 351 14.24 -3.92 24.35
N ILE A 352 15.44 -3.40 24.04
CA ILE A 352 15.66 -1.96 23.78
C ILE A 352 14.82 -1.52 22.57
N TRP A 353 14.85 -2.29 21.48
CA TRP A 353 14.07 -1.98 20.28
C TRP A 353 12.57 -2.00 20.55
N LYS A 354 12.08 -2.99 21.30
CA LYS A 354 10.67 -3.11 21.68
C LYS A 354 10.21 -1.89 22.49
N ASN A 355 11.01 -1.45 23.45
CA ASN A 355 10.68 -0.29 24.28
C ASN A 355 10.68 1.00 23.43
N GLY A 356 11.68 1.19 22.57
CA GLY A 356 11.71 2.33 21.65
C GLY A 356 10.52 2.34 20.68
N PHE A 357 10.13 1.18 20.17
CA PHE A 357 8.94 1.05 19.33
C PHE A 357 7.64 1.41 20.08
N LEU A 358 7.51 1.01 21.35
CA LEU A 358 6.36 1.38 22.18
C LEU A 358 6.29 2.90 22.41
N ASP A 359 7.43 3.53 22.70
CA ASP A 359 7.54 4.99 22.85
C ASP A 359 7.16 5.73 21.55
N ASP A 360 7.60 5.21 20.40
CA ASP A 360 7.22 5.74 19.09
C ASP A 360 5.71 5.61 18.88
N VAL A 361 5.11 4.45 19.10
CA VAL A 361 3.66 4.25 18.96
C VAL A 361 2.88 5.22 19.85
N GLU A 362 3.33 5.47 21.08
CA GLU A 362 2.70 6.45 21.97
C GLU A 362 2.81 7.89 21.43
N ASN A 363 3.99 8.29 20.94
CA ASN A 363 4.19 9.59 20.31
C ASN A 363 3.33 9.77 19.05
N TRP A 364 3.20 8.73 18.23
CA TRP A 364 2.34 8.74 17.05
C TRP A 364 0.87 8.87 17.43
N LYS A 365 0.43 8.19 18.48
CA LYS A 365 -0.94 8.32 19.01
C LYS A 365 -1.23 9.75 19.48
N ILE A 366 -0.29 10.40 20.17
CA ILE A 366 -0.42 11.80 20.58
C ILE A 366 -0.54 12.72 19.35
N LYS A 367 0.31 12.53 18.34
CA LYS A 367 0.27 13.32 17.09
C LYS A 367 -1.05 13.15 16.34
N ILE A 368 -1.56 11.91 16.22
CA ILE A 368 -2.83 11.62 15.55
C ILE A 368 -3.99 12.28 16.29
N ASN A 369 -4.05 12.16 17.61
CA ASN A 369 -5.10 12.78 18.42
C ASN A 369 -5.10 14.31 18.25
N LYS A 370 -3.91 14.93 18.28
CA LYS A 370 -3.76 16.37 18.05
C LYS A 370 -4.21 16.78 16.64
N TRP A 371 -3.81 16.02 15.62
CA TRP A 371 -4.24 16.27 14.24
C TRP A 371 -5.75 16.12 14.05
N GLN A 372 -6.35 15.13 14.71
CA GLN A 372 -7.80 14.92 14.69
C GLN A 372 -8.53 16.12 15.32
N GLU A 373 -8.11 16.55 16.50
CA GLU A 373 -8.69 17.72 17.18
C GLU A 373 -8.54 19.00 16.35
N GLU A 374 -7.37 19.25 15.77
CA GLU A 374 -7.14 20.39 14.87
C GLU A 374 -8.00 20.33 13.60
N SER A 375 -8.21 19.14 13.05
CA SER A 375 -9.00 18.94 11.83
C SER A 375 -10.50 19.11 12.09
N GLU A 376 -11.02 18.54 13.18
CA GLU A 376 -12.41 18.74 13.60
C GLU A 376 -12.72 20.22 13.85
N ASN A 377 -11.80 20.94 14.52
CA ASN A 377 -11.94 22.39 14.73
C ASN A 377 -11.95 23.18 13.41
N LYS A 378 -11.11 22.83 12.44
CA LYS A 378 -11.09 23.48 11.10
C LYS A 378 -12.36 23.19 10.32
N ILE A 379 -12.86 21.96 10.34
CA ILE A 379 -14.09 21.58 9.64
C ILE A 379 -15.29 22.32 10.26
N ASN A 380 -15.40 22.33 11.59
CA ASN A 380 -16.49 23.02 12.29
C ASN A 380 -16.50 24.53 12.04
N THR A 381 -15.33 25.17 11.99
CA THR A 381 -15.22 26.61 11.68
C THR A 381 -15.58 26.89 10.22
N LEU A 382 -15.14 26.04 9.27
CA LEU A 382 -15.49 26.16 7.86
C LEU A 382 -17.00 25.95 7.63
N GLU A 383 -17.60 24.95 8.28
CA GLU A 383 -19.03 24.66 8.18
C GLU A 383 -19.89 25.81 8.72
N LYS A 384 -19.54 26.36 9.89
CA LYS A 384 -20.20 27.56 10.44
C LYS A 384 -20.12 28.74 9.46
N THR A 385 -18.92 29.00 8.93
CA THR A 385 -18.68 30.09 7.96
C THR A 385 -19.49 29.90 6.68
N TYR A 386 -19.55 28.67 6.16
CA TYR A 386 -20.28 28.35 4.94
C TYR A 386 -21.80 28.45 5.13
N ASN A 387 -22.33 27.96 6.25
CA ASN A 387 -23.74 28.05 6.60
C ASN A 387 -24.21 29.51 6.81
N GLU A 388 -23.37 30.36 7.41
CA GLU A 388 -23.66 31.79 7.55
C GLU A 388 -23.64 32.52 6.20
N LYS A 389 -22.70 32.16 5.31
CA LYS A 389 -22.65 32.69 3.94
C LYS A 389 -23.91 32.32 3.14
N LEU A 390 -24.35 31.06 3.21
CA LEU A 390 -25.52 30.58 2.46
C LEU A 390 -26.83 31.28 2.89
N LYS A 391 -26.98 31.59 4.18
CA LYS A 391 -28.16 32.29 4.72
C LYS A 391 -28.29 33.73 4.21
N LEU A 392 -27.18 34.40 3.88
CA LEU A 392 -27.15 35.85 3.60
C LEU A 392 -26.94 36.20 2.12
N GLU A 393 -26.52 35.26 1.28
CA GLU A 393 -26.37 35.47 -0.18
C GLU A 393 -27.74 35.56 -0.90
N THR A 394 -28.71 34.77 -0.43
CA THR A 394 -30.08 34.74 -0.97
C THR A 394 -30.81 36.09 -0.87
N PRO A 395 -30.82 36.80 0.28
CA PRO A 395 -31.46 38.12 0.38
C PRO A 395 -30.75 39.22 -0.44
N GLU A 396 -29.41 39.20 -0.56
CA GLU A 396 -28.69 40.17 -1.41
C GLU A 396 -29.13 40.05 -2.88
N LYS A 397 -29.21 38.82 -3.40
CA LYS A 397 -29.68 38.55 -4.76
C LYS A 397 -31.11 39.06 -4.96
N LEU A 398 -31.99 38.83 -3.99
CA LEU A 398 -33.39 39.30 -4.03
C LEU A 398 -33.49 40.82 -4.09
N TRP A 399 -32.73 41.55 -3.27
CA TRP A 399 -32.75 43.03 -3.25
C TRP A 399 -32.19 43.62 -4.54
N ASN A 400 -31.09 43.06 -5.06
CA ASN A 400 -30.52 43.45 -6.35
C ASN A 400 -31.48 43.20 -7.52
N GLU A 401 -32.21 42.08 -7.50
CA GLU A 401 -33.21 41.79 -8.53
C GLU A 401 -34.38 42.78 -8.49
N LYS A 402 -34.91 43.09 -7.30
CA LYS A 402 -35.95 44.11 -7.11
C LYS A 402 -35.48 45.49 -7.56
N ALA A 403 -34.28 45.91 -7.16
CA ALA A 403 -33.69 47.18 -7.60
C ALA A 403 -33.60 47.26 -9.13
N LYS A 404 -33.14 46.19 -9.79
CA LYS A 404 -33.07 46.10 -11.26
C LYS A 404 -34.44 46.24 -11.92
N ASN A 405 -35.48 45.61 -11.35
CA ASN A 405 -36.84 45.67 -11.87
C ASN A 405 -37.44 47.09 -11.74
N TYR A 406 -37.28 47.74 -10.59
CA TYR A 406 -37.73 49.12 -10.40
C TYR A 406 -36.91 50.12 -11.23
N GLY A 407 -35.61 49.87 -11.44
CA GLY A 407 -34.78 50.65 -12.35
C GLY A 407 -35.25 50.58 -13.81
N LYS A 408 -35.60 49.38 -14.29
CA LYS A 408 -36.23 49.23 -15.61
C LYS A 408 -37.57 49.96 -15.70
N ALA A 409 -38.42 49.82 -14.69
CA ALA A 409 -39.71 50.51 -14.63
C ALA A 409 -39.53 52.04 -14.65
N TYR A 410 -38.57 52.58 -13.89
CA TYR A 410 -38.20 53.99 -13.90
C TYR A 410 -37.84 54.47 -15.31
N VAL A 411 -37.00 53.75 -16.04
CA VAL A 411 -36.59 54.13 -17.41
C VAL A 411 -37.80 54.15 -18.36
N ILE A 412 -38.69 53.15 -18.26
CA ILE A 412 -39.91 53.08 -19.07
C ILE A 412 -40.84 54.26 -18.76
N TRP A 413 -41.10 54.53 -17.48
CA TRP A 413 -41.97 55.64 -17.06
C TRP A 413 -41.37 57.02 -17.37
N LEU A 414 -40.04 57.16 -17.32
CA LEU A 414 -39.34 58.38 -17.73
C LEU A 414 -39.53 58.63 -19.23
N LEU A 415 -39.40 57.60 -20.07
CA LEU A 415 -39.63 57.70 -21.51
C LEU A 415 -41.07 58.09 -21.81
N ILE A 416 -42.05 57.47 -21.14
CA ILE A 416 -43.47 57.84 -21.24
C ILE A 416 -43.68 59.31 -20.87
N THR A 417 -43.04 59.78 -19.80
CA THR A 417 -43.13 61.19 -19.36
C THR A 417 -42.60 62.16 -20.42
N ILE A 418 -41.46 61.84 -21.04
CA ILE A 418 -40.86 62.66 -22.11
C ILE A 418 -41.78 62.71 -23.33
N VAL A 419 -42.29 61.56 -23.77
CA VAL A 419 -43.22 61.48 -24.91
C VAL A 419 -44.50 62.27 -24.63
N LEU A 420 -45.06 62.16 -23.43
CA LEU A 420 -46.26 62.88 -23.02
C LEU A 420 -46.01 64.39 -22.95
N GLY A 421 -44.85 64.83 -22.45
CA GLY A 421 -44.44 66.23 -22.46
C GLY A 421 -44.30 66.81 -23.88
N ILE A 422 -43.66 66.08 -24.79
CA ILE A 422 -43.55 66.46 -26.21
C ILE A 422 -44.94 66.51 -26.86
N GLY A 423 -45.80 65.54 -26.56
CA GLY A 423 -47.18 65.49 -27.05
C GLY A 423 -48.00 66.71 -26.60
N ILE A 424 -47.88 67.12 -25.33
CA ILE A 424 -48.52 68.34 -24.83
C ILE A 424 -47.98 69.58 -25.56
N ALA A 425 -46.66 69.70 -25.72
CA ALA A 425 -46.05 70.84 -26.42
C ALA A 425 -46.45 70.90 -27.91
N PHE A 426 -46.54 69.75 -28.58
CA PHE A 426 -47.03 69.66 -29.95
C PHE A 426 -48.51 70.02 -30.04
N PHE A 427 -49.35 69.53 -29.12
CA PHE A 427 -50.77 69.83 -29.07
C PHE A 427 -51.04 71.32 -28.85
N THR A 428 -50.29 71.97 -27.96
CA THR A 428 -50.40 73.42 -27.74
C THR A 428 -49.94 74.21 -28.97
N ALA A 429 -48.79 73.87 -29.57
CA ALA A 429 -48.30 74.52 -30.78
C ALA A 429 -49.23 74.33 -31.99
N TYR A 430 -49.79 73.13 -32.17
CA TYR A 430 -50.77 72.82 -33.21
C TYR A 430 -52.06 73.62 -33.02
N THR A 431 -52.58 73.66 -31.79
CA THR A 431 -53.78 74.45 -31.48
C THR A 431 -53.53 75.93 -31.75
N ILE A 432 -52.39 76.48 -31.36
CA ILE A 432 -52.04 77.88 -31.66
C ILE A 432 -51.98 78.11 -33.18
N LYS A 433 -51.33 77.22 -33.95
CA LYS A 433 -51.22 77.34 -35.40
C LYS A 433 -52.58 77.29 -36.11
N VAL A 434 -53.41 76.30 -35.78
CA VAL A 434 -54.74 76.13 -36.40
C VAL A 434 -55.69 77.25 -36.02
N PHE A 435 -55.63 77.74 -34.79
CA PHE A 435 -56.62 78.69 -34.28
C PHE A 435 -56.23 80.16 -34.49
N TYR A 436 -54.94 80.51 -34.37
CA TYR A 436 -54.47 81.90 -34.48
C TYR A 436 -53.84 82.24 -35.84
N PHE A 437 -53.24 81.27 -36.54
CA PHE A 437 -52.54 81.53 -37.83
C PHE A 437 -53.33 81.07 -39.06
N ASN A 438 -54.19 80.06 -38.96
CA ASN A 438 -54.97 79.56 -40.10
C ASN A 438 -56.31 80.33 -40.26
N ASN A 439 -56.22 81.63 -40.49
CA ASN A 439 -57.39 82.49 -40.75
C ASN A 439 -57.74 82.48 -42.25
N THR A 440 -58.10 81.31 -42.79
CA THR A 440 -58.65 81.18 -44.14
C THR A 440 -59.90 80.32 -44.11
N SER A 441 -61.01 81.03 -43.97
CA SER A 441 -62.30 80.89 -44.64
C SER A 441 -62.83 79.50 -45.01
N ASN A 442 -64.08 79.28 -44.60
CA ASN A 442 -65.09 78.37 -45.16
C ASN A 442 -65.11 76.91 -44.66
N ASN A 443 -65.92 76.63 -43.62
CA ASN A 443 -67.29 76.14 -43.83
C ASN A 443 -67.97 75.72 -42.50
N ASN A 444 -69.10 76.38 -42.20
CA ASN A 444 -70.37 75.81 -41.75
C ASN A 444 -70.35 74.57 -40.83
N LEU A 445 -69.91 74.76 -39.59
CA LEU A 445 -70.35 73.93 -38.45
C LEU A 445 -70.65 74.86 -37.28
N GLU A 446 -71.72 75.64 -37.41
CA GLU A 446 -72.45 76.21 -36.28
C GLU A 446 -73.11 75.07 -35.49
N ASN A 447 -72.31 74.31 -34.77
CA ASN A 447 -72.82 73.43 -33.71
C ASN A 447 -73.24 74.33 -32.55
N GLU A 448 -74.54 74.37 -32.25
CA GLU A 448 -75.20 75.20 -31.22
C GLU A 448 -74.60 75.06 -29.80
N VAL A 449 -73.77 74.04 -29.56
CA VAL A 449 -73.00 73.84 -28.32
C VAL A 449 -71.86 74.87 -28.15
N PHE A 450 -71.26 75.36 -29.24
CA PHE A 450 -70.16 76.35 -29.19
C PHE A 450 -70.61 77.79 -28.87
N LYS A 451 -71.93 78.04 -28.82
CA LYS A 451 -72.47 79.35 -28.44
C LYS A 451 -72.40 79.60 -26.93
N TYR A 452 -72.38 78.53 -26.12
CA TYR A 452 -72.40 78.60 -24.65
C TYR A 452 -71.04 78.38 -23.99
N PHE A 453 -70.08 77.78 -24.69
CA PHE A 453 -68.70 77.60 -24.18
C PHE A 453 -67.68 78.18 -25.16
N PRO A 454 -66.90 79.20 -24.77
CA PRO A 454 -65.79 79.69 -25.58
C PRO A 454 -64.82 78.53 -25.88
N LYS A 455 -64.45 78.35 -27.15
CA LYS A 455 -63.48 77.32 -27.59
C LYS A 455 -62.16 77.36 -26.80
N THR A 456 -61.79 78.54 -26.30
CA THR A 456 -60.64 78.76 -25.42
C THR A 456 -60.79 78.12 -24.04
N PHE A 457 -62.00 78.10 -23.47
CA PHE A 457 -62.28 77.49 -22.17
C PHE A 457 -62.08 75.97 -22.20
N LEU A 458 -62.58 75.32 -23.25
CA LEU A 458 -62.44 73.87 -23.45
C LEU A 458 -60.96 73.48 -23.62
N PHE A 459 -60.18 74.28 -24.37
CA PHE A 459 -58.74 74.10 -24.50
C PHE A 459 -58.00 74.23 -23.17
N LEU A 460 -58.27 75.27 -22.38
CA LEU A 460 -57.71 75.46 -21.05
C LEU A 460 -58.04 74.28 -20.11
N GLY A 461 -59.27 73.77 -20.17
CA GLY A 461 -59.69 72.57 -19.45
C GLY A 461 -58.85 71.34 -19.80
N ILE A 462 -58.76 71.00 -21.09
CA ILE A 462 -57.96 69.85 -21.57
C ILE A 462 -56.47 70.02 -21.22
N LEU A 463 -55.91 71.22 -21.40
CA LEU A 463 -54.52 71.50 -21.08
C LEU A 463 -54.26 71.34 -19.57
N SER A 464 -55.16 71.84 -18.73
CA SER A 464 -55.04 71.69 -17.27
C SER A 464 -55.07 70.21 -16.84
N LEU A 465 -55.94 69.41 -17.46
CA LEU A 465 -56.02 67.97 -17.21
C LEU A 465 -54.75 67.25 -17.68
N ALA A 466 -54.23 67.59 -18.85
CA ALA A 466 -53.00 67.01 -19.38
C ALA A 466 -51.77 67.33 -18.51
N LEU A 467 -51.66 68.58 -18.03
CA LEU A 467 -50.62 68.98 -17.07
C LEU A 467 -50.77 68.28 -15.72
N TYR A 468 -52.01 68.03 -15.27
CA TYR A 468 -52.26 67.25 -14.05
C TYR A 468 -51.83 65.78 -14.21
N ILE A 469 -52.18 65.15 -15.35
CA ILE A 469 -51.73 63.77 -15.66
C ILE A 469 -50.20 63.72 -15.71
N LEU A 470 -49.55 64.69 -16.37
CA LEU A 470 -48.09 64.78 -16.41
C LEU A 470 -47.49 64.84 -14.99
N ARG A 471 -48.09 65.63 -14.09
CA ARG A 471 -47.65 65.70 -12.68
C ARG A 471 -47.77 64.35 -11.97
N VAL A 472 -48.83 63.58 -12.22
CA VAL A 472 -49.02 62.24 -11.63
C VAL A 472 -47.96 61.28 -12.15
N VAL A 473 -47.68 61.28 -13.46
CA VAL A 473 -46.66 60.41 -14.06
C VAL A 473 -45.27 60.75 -13.51
N ILE A 474 -44.94 62.04 -13.35
CA ILE A 474 -43.67 62.47 -12.71
C ILE A 474 -43.56 61.92 -11.28
N LYS A 475 -44.64 61.93 -10.49
CA LYS A 475 -44.63 61.32 -9.15
C LYS A 475 -44.39 59.81 -9.19
N ILE A 476 -44.94 59.10 -10.18
CA ILE A 476 -44.70 57.66 -10.38
C ILE A 476 -43.23 57.38 -10.74
N VAL A 477 -42.64 58.19 -11.62
CA VAL A 477 -41.21 58.12 -11.97
C VAL A 477 -40.34 58.30 -10.74
N LEU A 478 -40.59 59.36 -9.96
CA LEU A 478 -39.84 59.65 -8.73
C LEU A 478 -39.99 58.53 -7.70
N SER A 479 -41.19 57.96 -7.55
CA SER A 479 -41.45 56.85 -6.63
C SER A 479 -40.70 55.58 -7.04
N ASN A 480 -40.67 55.22 -8.32
CA ASN A 480 -39.90 54.07 -8.80
C ASN A 480 -38.39 54.28 -8.62
N LYS A 481 -37.91 55.52 -8.81
CA LYS A 481 -36.49 55.84 -8.58
C LYS A 481 -36.12 55.77 -7.10
N HIS A 482 -36.99 56.24 -6.21
CA HIS A 482 -36.81 56.13 -4.75
C HIS A 482 -36.71 54.66 -4.33
N LEU A 483 -37.68 53.84 -4.74
CA LEU A 483 -37.70 52.40 -4.44
C LEU A 483 -36.45 51.69 -4.96
N GLN A 484 -36.00 52.02 -6.18
CA GLN A 484 -34.74 51.48 -6.69
C GLN A 484 -33.56 51.80 -5.75
N LEU A 485 -33.39 53.07 -5.37
CA LEU A 485 -32.27 53.49 -4.52
C LEU A 485 -32.34 52.86 -3.13
N GLU A 486 -33.54 52.74 -2.54
CA GLU A 486 -33.72 52.06 -1.26
C GLU A 486 -33.35 50.57 -1.34
N TYR A 487 -33.74 49.86 -2.41
CA TYR A 487 -33.36 48.45 -2.58
C TYR A 487 -31.86 48.28 -2.87
N GLU A 488 -31.22 49.21 -3.59
CA GLU A 488 -29.76 49.23 -3.76
C GLU A 488 -29.04 49.46 -2.44
N GLN A 489 -29.53 50.38 -1.59
CA GLN A 489 -29.00 50.62 -0.25
C GLN A 489 -29.15 49.38 0.64
N LYS A 490 -30.30 48.69 0.59
CA LYS A 490 -30.51 47.42 1.32
C LYS A 490 -29.59 46.30 0.83
N ALA A 491 -29.33 46.21 -0.48
CA ALA A 491 -28.37 45.26 -1.03
C ALA A 491 -26.94 45.57 -0.56
N ALA A 492 -26.53 46.84 -0.60
CA ALA A 492 -25.23 47.29 -0.11
C ALA A 492 -25.04 47.02 1.39
N LEU A 493 -26.07 47.29 2.20
CA LEU A 493 -26.07 47.00 3.64
C LEU A 493 -25.99 45.48 3.91
N THR A 494 -26.68 44.67 3.12
CA THR A 494 -26.60 43.19 3.21
C THR A 494 -25.18 42.71 2.93
N ARG A 495 -24.53 43.24 1.89
CA ARG A 495 -23.15 42.91 1.53
C ARG A 495 -22.14 43.40 2.56
N PHE A 496 -22.36 44.57 3.14
CA PHE A 496 -21.55 45.08 4.24
C PHE A 496 -21.66 44.18 5.49
N TYR A 497 -22.87 43.74 5.84
CA TYR A 497 -23.07 42.78 6.92
C TYR A 497 -22.40 41.44 6.65
N GLN A 498 -22.50 40.90 5.43
CA GLN A 498 -21.76 39.68 5.03
C GLN A 498 -20.24 39.86 5.22
N ALA A 499 -19.69 41.02 4.85
CA ALA A 499 -18.27 41.30 5.03
C ALA A 499 -17.86 41.37 6.51
N LEU A 500 -18.71 41.95 7.38
CA LEU A 500 -18.46 41.99 8.82
C LEU A 500 -18.48 40.60 9.48
N VAL A 501 -19.41 39.74 9.05
CA VAL A 501 -19.47 38.34 9.51
C VAL A 501 -18.24 37.56 9.03
N TYR A 502 -17.83 37.77 7.77
CA TYR A 502 -16.63 37.14 7.20
C TYR A 502 -15.33 37.56 7.92
N ASP A 503 -15.23 38.80 8.38
CA ASP A 503 -14.09 39.33 9.15
C ASP A 503 -14.05 38.82 10.61
N GLY A 504 -14.95 37.91 10.99
CA GLY A 504 -14.96 37.25 12.30
C GLY A 504 -15.27 38.17 13.48
N LYS A 505 -15.82 39.37 13.23
CA LYS A 505 -16.23 40.28 14.31
C LYS A 505 -17.50 39.74 14.97
N ASN A 506 -17.45 39.53 16.28
CA ASN A 506 -18.61 39.18 17.10
C ASN A 506 -19.61 40.35 17.11
N ILE A 507 -20.54 40.36 16.16
CA ILE A 507 -21.64 41.31 16.10
C ILE A 507 -22.59 40.99 17.26
N ASN A 508 -22.77 41.95 18.17
CA ASN A 508 -23.64 41.79 19.34
C ASN A 508 -25.11 41.59 18.89
N GLU A 509 -25.92 40.87 19.66
CA GLU A 509 -27.33 40.60 19.32
C GLU A 509 -28.13 41.90 19.08
N ASN A 510 -27.81 42.96 19.84
CA ASN A 510 -28.40 44.29 19.66
C ASN A 510 -28.02 44.95 18.32
N GLU A 511 -26.78 44.77 17.87
CA GLU A 511 -26.32 45.31 16.58
C GLU A 511 -26.94 44.54 15.41
N ARG A 512 -27.07 43.22 15.56
CA ARG A 512 -27.77 42.35 14.60
C ARG A 512 -29.24 42.74 14.47
N LEU A 513 -29.91 43.08 15.57
CA LEU A 513 -31.29 43.58 15.58
C LEU A 513 -31.43 44.89 14.80
N ILE A 514 -30.52 45.85 15.01
CA ILE A 514 -30.52 47.12 14.29
C ILE A 514 -30.38 46.90 12.78
N ILE A 515 -29.44 46.03 12.37
CA ILE A 515 -29.18 45.73 10.96
C ILE A 515 -30.38 45.02 10.33
N PHE A 516 -30.99 44.04 11.02
CA PHE A 516 -32.19 43.38 10.51
C PHE A 516 -33.39 44.32 10.40
N ASN A 517 -33.59 45.23 11.37
CA ASN A 517 -34.64 46.22 11.27
C ASN A 517 -34.41 47.14 10.05
N ALA A 518 -33.17 47.61 9.84
CA ALA A 518 -32.83 48.42 8.67
C ALA A 518 -33.04 47.69 7.33
N LEU A 519 -32.77 46.37 7.27
CA LEU A 519 -32.94 45.56 6.05
C LEU A 519 -34.41 45.24 5.76
N PHE A 520 -35.21 44.91 6.79
CA PHE A 520 -36.59 44.45 6.64
C PHE A 520 -37.67 45.50 6.92
N SER A 521 -37.28 46.74 7.26
CA SER A 521 -38.19 47.88 7.39
C SER A 521 -38.99 48.09 6.10
N LYS A 522 -40.23 48.59 6.25
CA LYS A 522 -41.10 48.89 5.11
C LYS A 522 -40.56 50.09 4.34
N THR A 523 -40.43 49.96 3.02
CA THR A 523 -39.97 51.04 2.12
C THR A 523 -41.09 52.03 1.85
N GLU A 524 -40.85 53.31 2.08
CA GLU A 524 -41.81 54.36 1.74
C GLU A 524 -41.77 54.59 0.23
N SER A 525 -42.92 54.45 -0.43
CA SER A 525 -43.02 54.93 -1.81
C SER A 525 -43.42 56.40 -1.76
N GLY A 526 -42.85 57.26 -2.60
CA GLY A 526 -43.21 58.69 -2.67
C GLY A 526 -44.69 58.97 -3.01
N LEU A 527 -45.49 57.92 -3.26
CA LEU A 527 -46.93 57.93 -3.49
C LEU A 527 -47.77 57.46 -2.29
N ILE A 528 -47.20 56.72 -1.34
CA ILE A 528 -47.89 56.15 -0.18
C ILE A 528 -47.15 56.62 1.08
N LYS A 529 -47.71 57.60 1.78
CA LYS A 529 -47.22 57.99 3.12
C LYS A 529 -47.71 56.97 4.15
N LEU A 530 -46.81 56.56 5.02
CA LEU A 530 -47.02 55.50 6.01
C LEU A 530 -47.60 56.00 7.34
N SER A 531 -48.45 57.03 7.31
CA SER A 531 -48.97 57.64 8.55
C SER A 531 -49.98 56.78 9.30
N ASP A 532 -50.57 55.73 8.71
CA ASP A 532 -51.75 55.05 9.29
C ASP A 532 -51.70 53.50 9.28
N ALA A 533 -50.51 52.88 9.31
CA ALA A 533 -50.41 51.43 9.52
C ALA A 533 -49.54 51.11 10.76
N PRO A 534 -50.03 50.32 11.73
CA PRO A 534 -49.26 50.01 12.93
C PRO A 534 -47.99 49.20 12.60
N ASN A 535 -47.02 49.32 13.51
CA ASN A 535 -45.68 48.71 13.53
C ASN A 535 -45.65 47.16 13.55
N ASP A 536 -46.48 46.50 12.76
CA ASP A 536 -46.73 45.06 12.84
C ASP A 536 -45.49 44.22 12.50
N ILE A 537 -44.65 44.67 11.56
CA ILE A 537 -43.42 43.95 11.19
C ILE A 537 -42.37 44.04 12.30
N GLU A 538 -42.26 45.19 12.96
CA GLU A 538 -41.29 45.42 14.04
C GLU A 538 -41.66 44.54 15.26
N ASN A 539 -42.96 44.46 15.59
CA ASN A 539 -43.47 43.57 16.63
C ASN A 539 -43.30 42.07 16.29
N ILE A 540 -43.51 41.68 15.02
CA ILE A 540 -43.32 40.29 14.57
C ILE A 540 -41.84 39.89 14.66
N ILE A 541 -40.92 40.73 14.17
CA ILE A 541 -39.47 40.48 14.24
C ILE A 541 -39.02 40.35 15.70
N PHE A 542 -39.49 41.26 16.58
CA PHE A 542 -39.18 41.20 18.01
C PHE A 542 -39.71 39.92 18.66
N SER A 543 -40.94 39.51 18.32
CA SER A 543 -41.58 38.30 18.89
C SER A 543 -40.94 36.97 18.46
N ILE A 544 -40.41 36.91 17.23
CA ILE A 544 -39.72 35.72 16.70
C ILE A 544 -38.33 35.60 17.32
N LEU A 545 -37.62 36.73 17.49
CA LEU A 545 -36.28 36.74 18.05
C LEU A 545 -36.28 36.51 19.58
N SER A 546 -37.26 37.03 20.32
CA SER A 546 -37.42 36.73 21.75
C SER A 546 -37.76 35.27 22.05
N LYS A 547 -38.19 34.51 21.05
CA LYS A 547 -38.52 33.07 21.18
C LYS A 547 -37.28 32.17 21.07
N ASN A 548 -36.19 32.67 20.49
CA ASN A 548 -34.93 31.95 20.29
C ASN A 548 -33.86 32.27 21.35
N SER A 549 -34.15 33.14 22.34
CA SER A 549 -33.24 33.52 23.42
C SER A 549 -33.53 32.79 24.75
N LYS A 550 -34.01 31.54 24.71
CA LYS A 550 -34.23 30.69 25.90
C LYS A 550 -33.38 29.44 25.86
#